data_AF-A0A6A4DF20-F1
#
_entry.id   AF-A0A6A4DF20-F1
#
_cell.length_a   1.000
_cell.length_b   1.000
_cell.length_c   1.000
_cell.angle_alpha   90.00
_cell.angle_beta   90.00
_cell.angle_gamma   90.00
#
_symmetry.space_group_name_H-M   'P 1'
#
loop_
_entity.id
_entity.type
_entity.pdbx_description
1 polymer ?
#
loop_
_entity_poly.entity_id
_entity_poly.type
_entity_poly.pdbx_seq_one_letter_code
_entity_poly.pdbx_strand_id
1 'polypeptide(L)'
;MVDKRKASSWLKKGKVADDVFSKIKLNKVAGEKLFEDKKFLAWAKYVDDFNVKNPDKATSMIPTMTKNFGDDAVGRMIEAATKVEGTKRLATSLQTQQIKYWESLGMSTDDVFRALKLDQGGRRSYGSELVGIQQVPG
;
A
#
# COMPACT_ATOMS: atom_id res chain seq x y z
N MET A 1 -0.15 14.80 -17.52
CA MET A 1 -0.74 13.55 -18.04
C MET A 1 0.39 12.66 -18.54
N VAL A 2 0.40 11.36 -18.23
CA VAL A 2 1.36 10.43 -18.88
C VAL A 2 0.84 10.17 -20.28
N ASP A 3 1.59 10.59 -21.30
CA ASP A 3 1.25 10.40 -22.71
C ASP A 3 1.25 8.89 -23.05
N LYS A 4 0.24 8.41 -23.80
CA LYS A 4 0.16 7.04 -24.33
C LYS A 4 1.47 6.61 -25.02
N ARG A 5 2.16 7.54 -25.70
CA ARG A 5 3.46 7.27 -26.35
C ARG A 5 4.56 6.88 -25.36
N LYS A 6 4.56 7.47 -24.15
CA LYS A 6 5.52 7.16 -23.08
C LYS A 6 5.24 5.79 -22.46
N ALA A 7 3.99 5.46 -22.19
CA ALA A 7 3.59 4.14 -21.69
C ALA A 7 3.99 3.02 -22.67
N SER A 8 3.72 3.20 -23.97
CA SER A 8 4.15 2.26 -25.02
C SER A 8 5.66 2.08 -25.12
N SER A 9 6.45 3.14 -24.86
CA SER A 9 7.92 3.06 -24.84
C SER A 9 8.44 2.26 -23.65
N TRP A 10 7.81 2.38 -22.47
CA TRP A 10 8.19 1.60 -21.28
C TRP A 10 7.85 0.12 -21.44
N LEU A 11 6.69 -0.18 -22.03
CA LEU A 11 6.28 -1.55 -22.36
C LEU A 11 7.28 -2.21 -23.32
N LYS A 12 7.67 -1.52 -24.40
CA LYS A 12 8.68 -2.05 -25.36
C LYS A 12 10.06 -2.29 -24.74
N LYS A 13 10.39 -1.60 -23.65
CA LYS A 13 11.68 -1.70 -22.97
C LYS A 13 11.67 -2.67 -21.78
N GLY A 14 10.55 -3.32 -21.49
CA GLY A 14 10.43 -4.26 -20.37
C GLY A 14 10.72 -3.62 -19.01
N LYS A 15 10.47 -2.31 -18.85
CA LYS A 15 10.77 -1.62 -17.59
C LYS A 15 9.82 -2.12 -16.50
N VAL A 16 10.38 -2.69 -15.45
CA VAL A 16 9.67 -3.14 -14.25
C VAL A 16 8.95 -1.96 -13.57
N ALA A 17 7.88 -2.26 -12.83
CA ALA A 17 6.96 -1.26 -12.29
C ALA A 17 7.66 -0.16 -11.47
N ASP A 18 8.70 -0.53 -10.70
CA ASP A 18 9.58 0.37 -9.92
C ASP A 18 10.20 1.50 -10.74
N ASP A 19 10.73 1.17 -11.91
CA ASP A 19 11.42 2.11 -12.81
C ASP A 19 10.46 3.19 -13.29
N VAL A 20 9.25 2.77 -13.64
CA VAL A 20 8.22 3.69 -14.13
C VAL A 20 7.71 4.55 -12.99
N PHE A 21 7.41 3.95 -11.83
CA PHE A 21 6.92 4.62 -10.63
C PHE A 21 7.85 5.77 -10.20
N SER A 22 9.15 5.50 -10.15
CA SER A 22 10.19 6.49 -9.84
C SER A 22 10.30 7.57 -10.91
N LYS A 23 10.25 7.18 -12.20
CA LYS A 23 10.42 8.10 -13.33
C LYS A 23 9.30 9.15 -13.42
N ILE A 24 8.07 8.80 -13.03
CA ILE A 24 6.95 9.74 -12.97
C ILE A 24 6.82 10.44 -11.61
N LYS A 25 7.78 10.22 -10.71
CA LYS A 25 7.91 10.84 -9.39
C LYS A 25 6.74 10.55 -8.45
N LEU A 26 6.13 9.36 -8.55
CA LEU A 26 5.05 8.96 -7.62
C LEU A 26 5.57 8.70 -6.20
N ASN A 27 6.86 8.38 -6.04
CA ASN A 27 7.52 8.30 -4.73
C ASN A 27 7.52 9.64 -3.96
N LYS A 28 7.23 10.76 -4.63
CA LYS A 28 7.07 12.09 -4.01
C LYS A 28 5.61 12.48 -3.77
N VAL A 29 4.66 11.67 -4.22
CA VAL A 29 3.23 11.88 -4.00
C VAL A 29 2.85 10.95 -2.85
N ALA A 30 2.65 11.51 -1.65
CA ALA A 30 2.30 10.76 -0.46
C ALA A 30 0.88 11.10 0.00
N GLY A 31 0.22 10.11 0.60
CA GLY A 31 -1.06 10.28 1.30
C GLY A 31 -2.27 9.72 0.56
N GLU A 32 -3.43 9.86 1.22
CA GLU A 32 -4.71 9.23 0.84
C GLU A 32 -5.19 9.60 -0.57
N LYS A 33 -4.77 10.76 -1.10
CA LYS A 33 -5.12 11.23 -2.44
C LYS A 33 -4.30 10.61 -3.57
N LEU A 34 -3.34 9.73 -3.27
CA LEU A 34 -2.52 9.07 -4.29
C LEU A 34 -3.37 8.35 -5.35
N PHE A 35 -4.47 7.70 -4.94
CA PHE A 35 -5.34 6.96 -5.88
C PHE A 35 -6.19 7.85 -6.77
N GLU A 36 -6.32 9.13 -6.45
CA GLU A 36 -6.96 10.14 -7.28
C GLU A 36 -5.94 10.82 -8.23
N ASP A 37 -4.63 10.64 -7.98
CA ASP A 37 -3.59 11.23 -8.80
C ASP A 37 -3.58 10.63 -10.22
N LYS A 38 -3.70 11.51 -11.22
CA LYS A 38 -3.76 11.11 -12.64
C LYS A 38 -2.50 10.35 -13.10
N LYS A 39 -1.34 10.54 -12.46
CA LYS A 39 -0.12 9.78 -12.78
C LYS A 39 -0.18 8.40 -12.15
N PHE A 40 -0.73 8.27 -10.95
CA PHE A 40 -0.95 6.97 -10.31
C PHE A 40 -1.89 6.12 -11.15
N LEU A 41 -3.04 6.66 -11.55
CA LEU A 41 -4.00 5.94 -12.41
C LEU A 41 -3.38 5.52 -13.75
N ALA A 42 -2.53 6.37 -14.34
CA ALA A 42 -1.82 6.02 -15.55
C ALA A 42 -0.76 4.92 -15.35
N TRP A 43 -0.10 4.90 -14.19
CA TRP A 43 0.85 3.84 -13.83
C TRP A 43 0.15 2.53 -13.52
N ALA A 44 -0.96 2.55 -12.79
CA ALA A 44 -1.77 1.36 -12.53
C ALA A 44 -2.22 0.71 -13.84
N LYS A 45 -2.76 1.53 -14.76
CA LYS A 45 -3.09 1.05 -16.11
C LYS A 45 -1.89 0.49 -16.86
N TYR A 46 -0.71 1.10 -16.74
CA TYR A 46 0.51 0.57 -17.36
C TYR A 46 0.87 -0.82 -16.83
N VAL A 47 0.78 -1.04 -15.51
CA VAL A 47 1.07 -2.34 -14.89
C VAL A 47 0.07 -3.40 -15.37
N ASP A 48 -1.22 -3.07 -15.43
CA ASP A 48 -2.24 -3.98 -15.98
C ASP A 48 -1.94 -4.33 -17.45
N ASP A 49 -1.69 -3.32 -18.29
CA ASP A 49 -1.38 -3.53 -19.71
C ASP A 49 -0.04 -4.30 -19.90
N PHE A 50 0.91 -4.16 -18.98
CA PHE A 50 2.17 -4.92 -18.96
C PHE A 50 1.93 -6.39 -18.62
N ASN A 51 1.15 -6.68 -17.58
CA ASN A 51 0.84 -8.03 -17.13
C ASN A 51 0.04 -8.82 -18.17
N VAL A 52 -0.91 -8.17 -18.86
CA VAL A 52 -1.67 -8.78 -19.96
C VAL A 52 -0.75 -9.17 -21.12
N LYS A 53 0.27 -8.35 -21.41
CA LYS A 53 1.21 -8.59 -22.52
C LYS A 53 2.36 -9.53 -22.17
N ASN A 54 2.68 -9.66 -20.88
CA ASN A 54 3.80 -10.44 -20.38
C ASN A 54 3.33 -11.30 -19.19
N PRO A 55 2.43 -12.27 -19.42
CA PRO A 55 1.84 -13.07 -18.33
C PRO A 55 2.90 -13.87 -17.55
N ASP A 56 3.99 -14.27 -18.21
CA ASP A 56 5.18 -14.91 -17.64
C ASP A 56 5.98 -13.99 -16.69
N LYS A 57 5.78 -12.67 -16.81
CA LYS A 57 6.48 -11.63 -16.02
C LYS A 57 5.50 -10.77 -15.23
N ALA A 58 4.28 -11.26 -15.02
CA ALA A 58 3.24 -10.52 -14.33
C ALA A 58 3.75 -10.03 -12.97
N THR A 59 3.55 -8.74 -12.70
CA THR A 59 4.04 -8.07 -11.51
C THR A 59 2.90 -7.40 -10.77
N SER A 60 2.93 -7.41 -9.43
CA SER A 60 1.96 -6.67 -8.63
C SER A 60 2.43 -5.22 -8.46
N MET A 61 1.48 -4.30 -8.29
CA MET A 61 1.78 -2.93 -7.87
C MET A 61 2.30 -2.86 -6.42
N ILE A 62 1.93 -3.85 -5.59
CA ILE A 62 2.19 -3.84 -4.14
C ILE A 62 3.67 -3.83 -3.78
N PRO A 63 4.54 -4.70 -4.33
CA PRO A 63 5.98 -4.65 -4.03
C PRO A 63 6.59 -3.27 -4.26
N THR A 64 6.24 -2.61 -5.37
CA THR A 64 6.69 -1.25 -5.68
C THR A 64 6.19 -0.24 -4.65
N MET A 65 4.91 -0.30 -4.28
CA MET A 65 4.34 0.61 -3.29
C MET A 65 4.94 0.38 -1.90
N THR A 66 5.04 -0.87 -1.44
CA THR A 66 5.62 -1.26 -0.15
C THR A 66 7.07 -0.82 -0.06
N LYS A 67 7.87 -0.99 -1.13
CA LYS A 67 9.27 -0.54 -1.17
C LYS A 67 9.43 0.98 -0.99
N ASN A 68 8.47 1.77 -1.48
CA ASN A 68 8.55 3.23 -1.43
C ASN A 68 7.88 3.84 -0.19
N PHE A 69 6.86 3.19 0.38
CA PHE A 69 6.04 3.75 1.44
C PHE A 69 6.02 2.91 2.73
N GLY A 70 6.38 1.63 2.66
CA GLY A 70 6.24 0.66 3.76
C GLY A 70 4.87 -0.02 3.79
N ASP A 71 4.80 -1.25 4.32
CA ASP A 71 3.56 -2.04 4.37
C ASP A 71 2.44 -1.33 5.16
N ASP A 72 2.75 -0.72 6.29
CA ASP A 72 1.76 -0.02 7.13
C ASP A 72 1.15 1.20 6.43
N ALA A 73 1.95 1.95 5.68
CA ALA A 73 1.47 3.10 4.94
C ALA A 73 0.62 2.67 3.74
N VAL A 74 1.08 1.65 2.99
CA VAL A 74 0.33 1.09 1.87
C VAL A 74 -1.01 0.51 2.33
N GLY A 75 -1.02 -0.25 3.43
CA GLY A 75 -2.24 -0.80 4.01
C GLY A 75 -3.26 0.29 4.36
N ARG A 76 -2.83 1.35 5.06
CA ARG A 76 -3.69 2.49 5.40
C ARG A 76 -4.18 3.26 4.18
N MET A 77 -3.31 3.49 3.20
CA MET A 77 -3.66 4.16 1.94
C MET A 77 -4.76 3.39 1.20
N ILE A 78 -4.59 2.07 1.04
CA ILE A 78 -5.59 1.24 0.37
C ILE A 78 -6.89 1.20 1.17
N GLU A 79 -6.82 1.05 2.50
CA GLU A 79 -7.99 1.03 3.39
C GLU A 79 -8.79 2.34 3.28
N ALA A 80 -8.14 3.50 3.30
CA ALA A 80 -8.77 4.79 3.06
C ALA A 80 -9.44 4.87 1.68
N ALA A 81 -8.76 4.39 0.63
CA ALA A 81 -9.29 4.40 -0.73
C ALA A 81 -10.49 3.46 -0.94
N THR A 82 -10.71 2.46 -0.08
CA THR A 82 -11.93 1.65 -0.12
C THR A 82 -13.18 2.41 0.34
N LYS A 83 -12.99 3.49 1.12
CA LYS A 83 -14.07 4.32 1.69
C LYS A 83 -14.56 5.40 0.71
N VAL A 84 -13.82 5.66 -0.37
CA VAL A 84 -14.18 6.63 -1.41
C VAL A 84 -14.76 5.89 -2.62
N GLU A 85 -15.99 6.23 -3.00
CA GLU A 85 -16.74 5.53 -4.06
C GLU A 85 -15.98 5.45 -5.39
N GLY A 86 -15.34 6.54 -5.81
CA GLY A 86 -14.58 6.62 -7.06
C GLY A 86 -13.31 5.76 -7.11
N THR A 87 -12.76 5.36 -5.96
CA THR A 87 -11.52 4.58 -5.88
C THR A 87 -11.73 3.16 -5.34
N LYS A 88 -12.92 2.87 -4.80
CA LYS A 88 -13.23 1.61 -4.11
C LYS A 88 -12.87 0.37 -4.91
N ARG A 89 -13.25 0.29 -6.19
CA ARG A 89 -12.97 -0.87 -7.04
C ARG A 89 -11.46 -1.13 -7.20
N LEU A 90 -10.68 -0.08 -7.42
CA LEU A 90 -9.23 -0.18 -7.55
C LEU A 90 -8.60 -0.59 -6.21
N ALA A 91 -9.04 0.02 -5.11
CA ALA A 91 -8.55 -0.27 -3.77
C ALA A 91 -8.82 -1.72 -3.35
N THR A 92 -10.01 -2.27 -3.61
CA THR A 92 -10.32 -3.68 -3.31
C THR A 92 -9.45 -4.65 -4.12
N SER A 93 -9.17 -4.33 -5.39
CA SER A 93 -8.22 -5.12 -6.20
C SER A 93 -6.81 -5.08 -5.60
N LEU A 94 -6.34 -3.91 -5.17
CA LEU A 94 -5.03 -3.75 -4.54
C LEU A 94 -4.95 -4.47 -3.18
N GLN A 95 -6.02 -4.46 -2.38
CA GLN A 95 -6.12 -5.27 -1.16
C GLN A 95 -5.92 -6.75 -1.44
N THR A 96 -6.57 -7.27 -2.49
CA THR A 96 -6.43 -8.68 -2.89
C THR A 96 -5.01 -8.99 -3.33
N GLN A 97 -4.37 -8.08 -4.05
CA GLN A 97 -2.97 -8.21 -4.44
C GLN A 97 -2.03 -8.13 -3.23
N GLN A 98 -2.36 -7.32 -2.23
CA GLN A 98 -1.53 -7.16 -1.03
C GLN A 98 -1.50 -8.45 -0.20
N ILE A 99 -2.66 -9.08 -0.03
CA ILE A 99 -2.78 -10.39 0.64
C ILE A 99 -1.97 -11.44 -0.11
N LYS A 100 -2.16 -11.57 -1.43
CA LYS A 100 -1.40 -12.53 -2.26
C LYS A 100 0.10 -12.29 -2.23
N TYR A 101 0.52 -11.04 -2.13
CA TYR A 101 1.93 -10.70 -2.01
C TYR A 101 2.50 -11.22 -0.68
N TRP A 102 1.83 -10.96 0.45
CA TRP A 102 2.26 -11.48 1.74
C TRP A 102 2.26 -13.02 1.78
N GLU A 103 1.26 -13.67 1.17
CA GLU A 103 1.22 -15.12 1.01
C GLU A 103 2.43 -15.64 0.22
N SER A 104 2.81 -14.96 -0.88
CA SER A 104 3.97 -15.33 -1.68
C SER A 104 5.31 -15.17 -0.96
N LEU A 105 5.35 -14.31 0.07
CA LEU A 105 6.50 -14.13 0.96
C LEU A 105 6.51 -15.14 2.11
N GLY A 106 5.48 -15.97 2.26
CA GLY A 106 5.34 -16.91 3.37
C GLY A 106 5.10 -16.24 4.72
N MET A 107 4.53 -15.02 4.72
CA MET A 107 4.27 -14.29 5.96
C MET A 107 3.16 -14.95 6.77
N SER A 108 3.38 -15.07 8.09
CA SER A 108 2.34 -15.48 9.02
C SER A 108 1.35 -14.34 9.30
N THR A 109 0.20 -14.65 9.91
CA THR A 109 -0.74 -13.62 10.39
C THR A 109 -0.07 -12.64 11.35
N ASP A 110 0.85 -13.12 12.19
CA ASP A 110 1.59 -12.29 13.14
C ASP A 110 2.59 -11.37 12.43
N ASP A 111 3.23 -11.85 11.36
CA ASP A 111 4.10 -11.02 10.53
C ASP A 111 3.31 -9.92 9.84
N VAL A 112 2.13 -10.24 9.28
CA VAL A 112 1.23 -9.25 8.68
C VAL A 112 0.76 -8.24 9.72
N PHE A 113 0.41 -8.70 10.93
CA PHE A 113 -0.03 -7.84 12.02
C PHE A 113 1.05 -6.84 12.45
N ARG A 114 2.31 -7.30 12.56
CA ARG A 114 3.48 -6.43 12.82
C ARG A 114 3.82 -5.51 11.65
N ALA A 115 3.75 -6.00 10.41
CA ALA A 115 4.02 -5.21 9.20
C ALA A 115 3.03 -4.05 9.06
N LEU A 116 1.77 -4.26 9.46
CA LEU A 116 0.74 -3.24 9.54
C LEU A 116 0.78 -2.38 10.82
N LYS A 117 1.73 -2.66 11.74
CA LYS A 117 1.91 -1.98 13.03
C LYS A 117 0.67 -1.99 13.93
N LEU A 118 -0.16 -3.03 13.82
CA LEU A 118 -1.39 -3.15 14.59
C LEU A 118 -1.15 -3.53 16.06
N ASP A 119 0.06 -4.03 16.38
CA ASP A 119 0.53 -4.35 17.72
C ASP A 119 0.85 -3.11 18.57
N GLN A 120 1.06 -1.95 17.93
CA GLN A 120 1.44 -0.71 18.60
C GLN A 120 0.24 0.07 19.18
N GLY A 121 -0.99 -0.29 18.80
CA GLY A 121 -2.22 0.38 19.25
C GLY A 121 -2.69 0.01 20.67
N GLY A 122 -2.11 -1.04 21.28
CA GLY A 122 -2.51 -1.55 22.60
C GLY A 122 -1.82 -0.90 23.80
N ARG A 123 -0.77 -0.09 23.60
CA ARG A 123 -0.11 0.64 24.70
C ARG A 123 -0.78 1.98 25.00
N ARG A 124 -2.09 1.97 25.27
CA ARG A 124 -2.65 2.96 26.20
C ARG A 124 -2.58 2.33 27.59
N SER A 125 -1.71 2.91 28.40
CA SER A 125 -1.46 2.58 29.80
C SER A 125 -2.75 2.29 30.56
N TYR A 126 -3.03 1.01 30.84
CA TYR A 126 -3.75 0.64 32.06
C TYR A 126 -2.69 0.44 33.14
N GLY A 127 -2.14 1.56 33.60
CA GLY A 127 -0.96 1.54 34.46
C GLY A 127 -0.71 2.88 35.13
N SER A 128 -1.75 3.49 35.73
CA SER A 128 -1.58 4.44 36.82
C SER A 128 -2.94 4.86 37.42
N GLU A 129 -3.54 3.99 38.23
CA GLU A 129 -4.30 4.45 39.41
C GLU A 129 -4.50 3.27 40.40
N LEU A 130 -3.40 2.89 41.05
CA LEU A 130 -3.44 2.19 42.34
C LEU A 130 -2.47 2.88 43.29
N VAL A 131 -2.77 4.11 43.70
CA VAL A 131 -2.27 4.64 44.97
C VAL A 131 -3.32 5.58 45.56
N GLY A 132 -4.03 5.10 46.58
CA GLY A 132 -5.01 5.88 47.32
C GLY A 132 -5.66 5.10 48.46
N ILE A 133 -4.90 4.23 49.14
CA ILE A 133 -5.31 3.74 50.45
C ILE A 133 -5.19 4.93 51.40
N GLN A 134 -6.30 5.66 51.59
CA GLN A 134 -6.46 6.47 52.79
C GLN A 134 -7.19 5.60 53.81
N GLN A 135 -6.40 4.93 54.67
CA GLN A 135 -6.90 4.63 56.01
C GLN A 135 -7.10 5.97 56.73
N VAL A 136 -8.31 6.19 57.23
CA VAL A 136 -8.61 7.29 58.16
C VAL A 136 -8.42 6.73 59.57
N PRO A 137 -7.54 7.31 60.42
CA PRO A 137 -7.45 6.95 61.83
C PRO A 137 -8.37 7.85 62.67
N GLY A 138 -8.97 7.28 63.72
CA GLY A 138 -9.66 8.00 64.80
C GLY A 138 -11.11 7.63 64.96
#